data_AF-A0A521YKD9-F1
#
_entry.id   AF-A0A521YKD9-F1
#
_cell.length_a   1.000
_cell.length_b   1.000
_cell.length_c   1.000
_cell.angle_alpha   90.00
_cell.angle_beta   90.00
_cell.angle_gamma   90.00
#
_symmetry.space_group_name_H-M   'P 1'
#
loop_
_entity.id
_entity.type
_entity.pdbx_description
1 polymer ?
#
loop_
_entity_poly.entity_id
_entity_poly.type
_entity_poly.pdbx_seq_one_letter_code
_entity_poly.pdbx_strand_id
1 'polypeptide(L)' 'MSSVHFQTLEYAAGLVGGEEQLAHRLGVSSSELDLWLAGGAPPPVSVFLKAVDIVTDAAIARLSNHID' A
#
# COMPACT_ATOMS: atom_id res chain seq x y z
N MET A 1 6.26 14.52 8.70
CA MET A 1 5.77 13.78 7.53
C MET A 1 4.53 13.01 7.96
N SER A 2 3.44 13.01 7.19
CA SER A 2 2.21 12.36 7.64
C SER A 2 2.42 10.84 7.66
N SER A 3 2.48 10.28 8.86
CA SER A 3 2.75 8.85 9.08
C SER A 3 1.79 7.96 8.29
N VAL A 4 0.58 8.45 8.00
CA VAL A 4 -0.47 7.69 7.33
C VAL A 4 -0.08 7.21 5.94
N HIS A 5 0.58 8.02 5.10
CA HIS A 5 0.96 7.57 3.74
C HIS A 5 1.99 6.45 3.80
N PHE A 6 3.02 6.63 4.64
CA PHE A 6 4.05 5.62 4.87
C PHE A 6 3.45 4.33 5.43
N GLN A 7 2.67 4.43 6.52
CA GLN A 7 2.06 3.29 7.19
C GLN A 7 1.10 2.51 6.27
N THR A 8 0.34 3.21 5.43
CA THR A 8 -0.54 2.54 4.45
C THR A 8 0.28 1.81 3.39
N LEU A 9 1.33 2.41 2.84
CA LEU A 9 2.18 1.75 1.83
C LEU A 9 2.94 0.55 2.42
N GLU A 10 3.55 0.70 3.60
CA GLU A 10 4.24 -0.37 4.31
C GLU A 10 3.29 -1.54 4.62
N TYR A 11 2.11 -1.25 5.13
CA TYR A 11 1.11 -2.28 5.41
C TYR A 11 0.60 -2.96 4.12
N ALA A 12 0.33 -2.19 3.07
CA ALA A 12 -0.08 -2.73 1.78
C ALA A 12 1.00 -3.65 1.18
N ALA A 13 2.29 -3.29 1.30
CA ALA A 13 3.40 -4.14 0.87
C ALA A 13 3.38 -5.49 1.59
N GLY A 14 3.19 -5.48 2.91
CA GLY A 14 3.05 -6.72 3.70
C GLY A 14 1.87 -7.60 3.28
N LEU A 15 0.77 -7.02 2.77
CA LEU A 15 -0.40 -7.76 2.30
C LEU A 15 -0.21 -8.42 0.94
N VAL A 16 0.52 -7.78 0.02
CA VAL A 16 0.66 -8.25 -1.37
C VAL A 16 1.93 -9.07 -1.63
N GLY A 17 2.76 -9.26 -0.61
CA GLY A 17 3.97 -10.08 -0.68
C GLY A 17 5.28 -9.31 -0.84
N GLY A 18 5.30 -8.01 -0.52
CA GLY A 18 6.48 -7.16 -0.51
C GLY A 18 6.36 -5.90 -1.36
N GLU A 19 7.40 -5.07 -1.33
CA GLU A 19 7.45 -3.77 -2.01
C GLU A 19 7.44 -3.91 -3.54
N GLU A 20 8.13 -4.90 -4.11
CA GLU A 20 8.14 -5.14 -5.57
C GLU A 20 6.73 -5.46 -6.09
N GLN A 21 6.00 -6.32 -5.37
CA GLN A 21 4.62 -6.67 -5.72
C GLN A 21 3.68 -5.48 -5.53
N LEU A 22 3.93 -4.65 -4.52
CA LEU A 22 3.19 -3.42 -4.32
C LEU A 22 3.42 -2.44 -5.47
N ALA A 23 4.67 -2.20 -5.87
CA ALA A 23 4.99 -1.32 -6.99
C ALA A 23 4.29 -1.77 -8.27
N HIS A 24 4.31 -3.08 -8.55
CA HIS A 24 3.60 -3.65 -9.70
C HIS A 24 2.08 -3.41 -9.62
N ARG A 25 1.46 -3.65 -8.45
CA ARG A 25 0.01 -3.44 -8.23
C ARG A 25 -0.41 -1.97 -8.34
N LEU A 26 0.43 -1.06 -7.86
CA LEU A 26 0.20 0.38 -7.93
C LEU A 26 0.41 0.93 -9.36
N GLY A 27 1.20 0.23 -10.18
CA GLY A 27 1.56 0.63 -11.53
C GLY A 27 2.65 1.70 -11.53
N VAL A 28 3.60 1.60 -10.60
CA VAL A 28 4.69 2.57 -10.39
C VAL A 28 6.03 1.83 -10.43
N SER A 29 7.13 2.56 -10.62
CA SER A 29 8.47 1.97 -10.51
C SER A 29 8.86 1.70 -9.06
N SER A 30 9.75 0.73 -8.83
CA SER A 30 10.30 0.46 -7.50
C SER A 30 10.98 1.69 -6.92
N SER A 31 11.73 2.45 -7.72
CA SER A 31 12.41 3.66 -7.26
C SER A 31 11.45 4.77 -6.80
N GLU A 32 10.28 4.91 -7.44
CA GLU A 32 9.24 5.83 -6.97
C GLU A 32 8.67 5.37 -5.63
N LEU A 33 8.39 4.07 -5.48
CA LEU A 33 7.91 3.51 -4.23
C LEU A 33 8.93 3.69 -3.09
N ASP A 34 10.20 3.38 -3.35
CA ASP A 34 11.31 3.54 -2.40
C ASP A 34 11.42 4.99 -1.94
N LEU A 35 11.27 5.96 -2.85
CA LEU A 35 11.30 7.39 -2.52
C LEU A 35 10.19 7.76 -1.54
N TRP A 36 8.98 7.21 -1.72
CA TRP A 36 7.85 7.49 -0.83
C TRP A 36 8.00 6.80 0.53
N LEU A 37 8.48 5.55 0.55
CA LEU A 37 8.76 4.80 1.77
C LEU A 37 9.91 5.42 2.58
N ALA A 38 10.92 5.99 1.90
CA ALA A 38 12.00 6.73 2.56
C ALA A 38 11.59 8.13 3.04
N GLY A 39 10.36 8.58 2.74
CA GLY A 39 9.95 9.96 3.05
C GLY A 39 10.66 11.03 2.22
N GLY A 40 11.19 10.68 1.05
CA GLY A 40 11.78 11.66 0.14
C GLY A 40 10.72 12.54 -0.54
N ALA A 41 9.51 12.02 -0.73
CA ALA A 41 8.36 12.74 -1.28
C ALA A 41 7.03 12.06 -0.88
N PRO A 42 5.90 12.79 -0.87
CA PRO A 42 4.59 12.16 -0.76
C PRO A 42 4.20 11.44 -2.07
N PRO A 43 3.49 10.29 -2.01
CA PRO A 43 2.95 9.66 -3.20
C PRO A 43 1.84 10.53 -3.82
N PRO A 44 1.58 10.42 -5.14
CA PRO A 44 0.39 10.97 -5.74
C PRO A 44 -0.88 10.44 -5.04
N VAL A 45 -1.91 11.28 -4.89
CA VAL A 45 -3.17 10.90 -4.21
C VAL A 45 -3.79 9.63 -4.81
N SER A 46 -3.76 9.49 -6.14
CA SER A 46 -4.28 8.30 -6.82
C SER A 46 -3.54 7.01 -6.43
N VAL A 47 -2.23 7.09 -6.23
CA VAL A 47 -1.42 5.95 -5.78
C VAL A 47 -1.74 5.61 -4.33
N PHE A 48 -1.86 6.62 -3.47
CA PHE A 48 -2.26 6.41 -2.08
C PHE A 48 -3.64 5.76 -1.96
N LEU A 49 -4.63 6.21 -2.73
CA LEU A 49 -5.97 5.62 -2.71
C LEU A 49 -5.97 4.15 -3.16
N LYS A 50 -5.18 3.79 -4.19
CA LYS A 50 -5.00 2.37 -4.56
C LYS A 50 -4.41 1.53 -3.42
N ALA A 51 -3.47 2.09 -2.66
CA ALA A 51 -2.91 1.40 -1.50
C ALA A 51 -3.97 1.23 -0.38
N VAL A 52 -4.81 2.24 -0.16
CA VAL A 52 -5.96 2.13 0.75
C VAL A 52 -6.90 1.01 0.31
N ASP A 53 -7.22 0.91 -0.99
CA ASP A 53 -8.09 -0.15 -1.53
C ASP A 53 -7.54 -1.56 -1.20
N ILE A 54 -6.23 -1.78 -1.39
CA ILE A 54 -5.56 -3.05 -1.03
C ILE A 54 -5.75 -3.37 0.46
N VAL A 55 -5.59 -2.38 1.32
CA VAL A 55 -5.70 -2.53 2.78
C VAL A 55 -7.14 -2.83 3.18
N THR A 56 -8.12 -2.13 2.62
CA THR A 56 -9.54 -2.33 2.91
C THR A 56 -10.04 -3.67 2.39
N ASP A 57 -9.64 -4.08 1.19
CA ASP A 57 -10.03 -5.37 0.61
C ASP A 57 -9.52 -6.54 1.48
N ALA A 58 -8.29 -6.45 1.97
CA ALA A 58 -7.74 -7.44 2.88
C ALA A 58 -8.45 -7.46 4.24
N ALA A 59 -8.92 -6.31 4.73
CA ALA A 59 -9.71 -6.25 5.96
C ALA A 59 -11.09 -6.90 5.78
N ILE A 60 -11.77 -6.58 4.68
CA ILE A 60 -13.07 -7.15 4.32
C ILE A 60 -12.97 -8.68 4.16
N ALA A 61 -11.97 -9.17 3.43
CA ALA A 61 -11.77 -10.61 3.22
C ALA A 61 -11.56 -11.38 4.54
N ARG A 62 -10.84 -10.79 5.51
CA ARG A 62 -10.64 -11.40 6.84
C ARG A 62 -11.93 -11.47 7.66
N LEU A 63 -12.79 -10.46 7.55
CA LEU A 63 -14.09 -10.44 8.22
C LEU A 63 -15.01 -11.52 7.65
N SER A 64 -15.05 -11.67 6.32
CA SER A 64 -15.82 -12.72 5.66
C SER A 64 -15.38 -14.12 6.11
N ASN A 65 -14.07 -14.38 6.20
CA ASN A 65 -13.52 -15.67 6.62
C ASN A 65 -13.77 -16.03 8.10
N HIS A 66 -14.34 -15.13 8.91
CA HIS A 66 -14.64 -15.38 10.33
C HIS A 66 -16.12 -15.65 10.60
N ILE A 67 -16.96 -15.63 9.57
CA ILE A 67 -18.42 -15.85 9.67
C ILE A 67 -18.83 -17.24 9.14
N ASP A 68 -17.91 -17.99 8.53
CA ASP A 68 -18.10 -19.38 8.07
C ASP A 68 -17.69 -20.44 9.11
#